data_AF-A0A979H0V4-F1
#
_entry.id   AF-A0A979H0V4-F1
#
_cell.length_a   1.000
_cell.length_b   1.000
_cell.length_c   1.000
_cell.angle_alpha   90.00
_cell.angle_beta   90.00
_cell.angle_gamma   90.00
#
_symmetry.space_group_name_H-M   'P 1'
#
loop_
_entity.id
_entity.type
_entity.pdbx_description
1 polymer ?
#
loop_
_entity_poly.entity_id
_entity_poly.type
_entity_poly.pdbx_seq_one_letter_code
_entity_poly.pdbx_strand_id
1 'polypeptide(L)'
;MGMIGYFAEIDSEKINQLLESTEKPLMDNIHDTLSGLRRLDIDKRWDFLHFGLTGTSAFDPAKNDPLSRAVLGEHSLEDGIDGFLGLTWNQELAATIDRLESLDRSELRKQFSIKRLNEMEIYPGVTFSEELEGQLFASIMLDMEKLISAYRRMLRQGNHALTVIVG
;
A
#
# COMPACT_ATOMS: atom_id res chain seq x y z
N MET A 1 8.02 8.13 17.05
CA MET A 1 8.32 7.65 15.67
C MET A 1 7.28 6.59 15.33
N GLY A 2 7.00 6.33 14.06
CA GLY A 2 5.94 5.41 13.66
C GLY A 2 6.04 5.06 12.17
N MET A 3 5.46 3.93 11.79
CA MET A 3 5.54 3.34 10.46
C MET A 3 5.05 4.25 9.34
N ILE A 4 5.95 4.55 8.40
CA ILE A 4 5.63 5.20 7.14
C ILE A 4 5.43 4.15 6.04
N GLY A 5 4.60 4.47 5.05
CA GLY A 5 4.29 3.59 3.93
C GLY A 5 4.58 4.27 2.60
N TYR A 6 5.23 3.54 1.70
CA TYR A 6 5.54 4.02 0.35
C TYR A 6 5.56 2.90 -0.69
N PHE A 7 5.36 3.28 -1.95
CA PHE A 7 5.34 2.39 -3.11
C PHE A 7 6.51 2.73 -4.04
N ALA A 8 7.57 1.92 -3.98
CA ALA A 8 8.78 2.08 -4.76
C ALA A 8 8.67 1.40 -6.13
N GLU A 9 9.31 2.01 -7.12
CA GLU A 9 9.50 1.46 -8.47
C GLU A 9 10.88 0.79 -8.53
N ILE A 10 10.91 -0.49 -8.88
CA ILE A 10 12.13 -1.30 -8.91
C ILE A 10 12.22 -2.06 -10.24
N ASP A 11 13.41 -2.07 -10.84
CA ASP A 11 13.69 -2.82 -12.07
C ASP A 11 13.98 -4.30 -11.78
N SER A 12 14.02 -5.12 -12.84
CA SER A 12 14.22 -6.57 -12.71
C SER A 12 15.59 -6.95 -12.14
N GLU A 13 16.64 -6.18 -12.42
CA GLU A 13 17.98 -6.46 -11.91
C GLU A 13 18.03 -6.31 -10.39
N LYS A 14 17.52 -5.18 -9.88
CA LYS A 14 17.50 -4.86 -8.45
C LYS A 14 16.57 -5.75 -7.65
N ILE A 15 15.38 -6.09 -8.17
CA ILE A 15 14.48 -7.00 -7.43
C ILE A 15 15.07 -8.40 -7.36
N ASN A 16 15.71 -8.89 -8.42
CA ASN A 16 16.37 -10.20 -8.38
C ASN A 16 17.54 -10.19 -7.39
N GLN A 17 18.35 -9.12 -7.37
CA GLN A 17 19.41 -8.96 -6.38
C GLN A 17 18.86 -8.95 -4.94
N LEU A 18 17.74 -8.27 -4.70
CA LEU A 18 17.07 -8.26 -3.39
C LEU A 18 16.58 -9.66 -3.00
N LEU A 19 15.97 -10.39 -3.93
CA LEU A 19 15.45 -11.75 -3.69
C LEU A 19 16.56 -12.81 -3.53
N GLU A 20 17.70 -12.61 -4.16
CA GLU A 20 18.89 -13.47 -4.05
C GLU A 20 19.73 -13.18 -2.80
N SER A 21 19.52 -12.04 -2.15
CA SER A 21 20.26 -11.66 -0.95
C SER A 21 20.06 -12.70 0.18
N THR A 22 21.18 -13.14 0.77
CA THR A 22 21.16 -14.10 1.89
C THR A 22 21.01 -13.44 3.26
N GLU A 23 21.02 -12.11 3.30
CA GLU A 23 20.88 -11.32 4.52
C GLU A 23 19.39 -11.23 4.87
N LYS A 24 18.99 -11.93 5.94
CA LYS A 24 17.66 -11.82 6.54
C LYS A 24 17.79 -11.14 7.91
N PRO A 25 16.82 -10.27 8.28
CA PRO A 25 15.63 -9.87 7.52
C PRO A 25 15.94 -8.91 6.35
N LEU A 26 15.12 -8.96 5.28
CA LEU A 26 15.27 -8.08 4.10
C LEU A 26 15.04 -6.61 4.47
N MET A 27 14.32 -6.38 5.58
CA MET A 27 13.98 -5.04 6.07
C MET A 27 15.17 -4.28 6.69
N ASP A 28 16.20 -4.96 7.20
CA ASP A 28 17.32 -4.30 7.89
C ASP A 28 18.07 -3.30 6.99
N ASN A 29 18.21 -3.63 5.70
CA ASN A 29 18.91 -2.82 4.71
C ASN A 29 17.97 -2.23 3.63
N ILE A 30 16.65 -2.25 3.87
CA ILE A 30 15.67 -1.87 2.84
C ILE A 30 15.79 -0.39 2.46
N HIS A 31 16.09 0.49 3.43
CA HIS A 31 16.24 1.91 3.15
C HIS A 31 17.45 2.20 2.25
N ASP A 32 18.57 1.50 2.45
CA ASP A 32 19.76 1.66 1.63
C ASP A 32 19.56 1.02 0.25
N THR A 33 18.95 -0.17 0.19
CA THR A 33 18.67 -0.89 -1.06
C THR A 33 17.69 -0.13 -1.95
N LEU A 34 16.68 0.49 -1.34
CA LEU A 34 15.69 1.31 -2.04
C LEU A 34 16.09 2.79 -2.13
N SER A 35 17.27 3.16 -1.61
CA SER A 35 17.76 4.54 -1.67
C SER A 35 17.91 4.96 -3.14
N GLY A 36 17.35 6.13 -3.47
CA GLY A 36 17.35 6.63 -4.84
C GLY A 36 16.32 5.99 -5.79
N LEU A 37 15.56 4.98 -5.35
CA LEU A 37 14.40 4.53 -6.13
C LEU A 37 13.30 5.58 -6.11
N ARG A 38 12.62 5.71 -7.24
CA ARG A 38 11.43 6.54 -7.32
C ARG A 38 10.33 5.89 -6.49
N ARG A 39 9.73 6.66 -5.59
CA ARG A 39 8.67 6.18 -4.69
C ARG A 39 7.51 7.15 -4.60
N LEU A 40 6.30 6.62 -4.42
CA LEU A 40 5.16 7.36 -3.91
C LEU A 40 5.14 7.21 -2.39
N ASP A 41 5.45 8.28 -1.68
CA ASP A 41 5.40 8.33 -0.21
C ASP A 41 4.05 8.90 0.23
N ILE A 42 3.31 8.13 1.05
CA ILE A 42 2.04 8.57 1.63
C ILE A 42 2.12 8.73 3.16
N ASP A 43 3.34 8.83 3.69
CA ASP A 43 3.64 8.95 5.11
C ASP A 43 2.89 7.86 5.90
N LYS A 44 2.12 8.21 6.93
CA LYS A 44 1.41 7.24 7.79
C LYS A 44 0.01 6.89 7.31
N ARG A 45 -0.36 7.25 6.08
CA ARG A 45 -1.74 7.11 5.56
C ARG A 45 -2.00 5.77 4.85
N TRP A 46 -1.03 4.87 4.86
CA TRP A 46 -1.11 3.57 4.19
C TRP A 46 -2.25 2.69 4.72
N ASP A 47 -2.51 2.70 6.03
CA ASP A 47 -3.63 1.92 6.59
C ASP A 47 -4.98 2.58 6.37
N PHE A 48 -5.04 3.93 6.31
CA PHE A 48 -6.24 4.62 5.85
C PHE A 48 -6.57 4.28 4.39
N LEU A 49 -5.54 4.19 3.53
CA LEU A 49 -5.71 3.74 2.15
C LEU A 49 -6.22 2.30 2.11
N HIS A 50 -5.59 1.38 2.86
CA HIS A 50 -6.05 0.00 2.94
C HIS A 50 -7.51 -0.09 3.41
N PHE A 51 -7.84 0.51 4.55
CA PHE A 51 -9.18 0.54 5.11
C PHE A 51 -10.22 1.17 4.17
N GLY A 52 -9.87 2.25 3.47
CA GLY A 52 -10.78 2.90 2.53
C GLY A 52 -11.15 2.04 1.33
N LEU A 53 -10.33 1.03 1.00
CA LEU A 53 -10.57 0.11 -0.12
C LEU A 53 -11.17 -1.23 0.33
N THR A 54 -10.83 -1.72 1.52
CA THR A 54 -11.19 -3.07 1.99
C THR A 54 -12.16 -3.08 3.17
N GLY A 55 -12.24 -1.97 3.92
CA GLY A 55 -12.92 -1.89 5.20
C GLY A 55 -12.20 -2.61 6.35
N THR A 56 -10.94 -3.03 6.18
CA THR A 56 -10.12 -3.68 7.21
C THR A 56 -8.76 -2.99 7.36
N SER A 57 -8.09 -3.20 8.50
CA SER A 57 -6.68 -2.80 8.63
C SER A 57 -5.80 -3.70 7.77
N ALA A 58 -4.66 -3.18 7.31
CA ALA A 58 -3.58 -3.93 6.71
C ALA A 58 -2.91 -4.91 7.69
N PHE A 59 -3.05 -4.68 9.00
CA PHE A 59 -2.57 -5.63 10.03
C PHE A 59 -3.47 -6.85 10.20
N ASP A 60 -4.75 -6.75 9.82
CA ASP A 60 -5.72 -7.86 9.87
C ASP A 60 -6.60 -7.84 8.60
N PRO A 61 -6.02 -8.14 7.43
CA PRO A 61 -6.73 -8.10 6.16
C PRO A 61 -7.68 -9.29 6.01
N ALA A 62 -8.76 -9.11 5.26
CA ALA A 62 -9.62 -10.22 4.88
C ALA A 62 -8.84 -11.26 4.04
N LYS A 63 -9.10 -12.55 4.30
CA LYS A 63 -8.40 -13.65 3.61
C LYS A 63 -8.61 -13.58 2.10
N ASN A 64 -7.51 -13.70 1.35
CA ASN A 64 -7.48 -13.66 -0.12
C ASN A 64 -8.09 -12.40 -0.74
N ASP A 65 -8.13 -11.28 -0.03
CA ASP A 65 -8.69 -10.03 -0.54
C ASP A 65 -7.83 -9.43 -1.67
N PRO A 66 -8.35 -9.35 -2.91
CA PRO A 66 -7.62 -8.77 -4.03
C PRO A 66 -7.42 -7.24 -3.90
N LEU A 67 -8.25 -6.52 -3.14
CA LEU A 67 -8.05 -5.09 -2.88
C LEU A 67 -6.98 -4.86 -1.81
N SER A 68 -6.88 -5.76 -0.83
CA SER A 68 -5.76 -5.77 0.11
C SER A 68 -4.43 -5.93 -0.65
N ARG A 69 -4.33 -6.93 -1.54
CA ARG A 69 -3.15 -7.12 -2.40
C ARG A 69 -2.88 -5.97 -3.38
N ALA A 70 -3.90 -5.18 -3.73
CA ALA A 70 -3.69 -3.99 -4.54
C ALA A 70 -2.95 -2.86 -3.81
N VAL A 71 -2.93 -2.88 -2.46
CA VAL A 71 -2.15 -1.97 -1.63
C VAL A 71 -0.88 -2.65 -1.13
N LEU A 72 -1.02 -3.84 -0.55
CA LEU A 72 0.09 -4.57 0.07
C LEU A 72 1.00 -5.28 -0.93
N GLY A 73 0.60 -5.40 -2.19
CA GLY A 73 1.33 -6.18 -3.19
C GLY A 73 0.79 -7.61 -3.32
N GLU A 74 0.97 -8.21 -4.49
CA GLU A 74 0.46 -9.56 -4.78
C GLU A 74 1.25 -10.65 -4.04
N HIS A 75 2.53 -10.40 -3.71
CA HIS A 75 3.41 -11.32 -2.98
C HIS A 75 3.96 -10.64 -1.72
N SER A 76 3.67 -11.19 -0.54
CA SER A 76 4.33 -10.77 0.70
C SER A 76 5.74 -11.37 0.74
N LEU A 77 6.76 -10.50 0.78
CA LEU A 77 8.17 -10.88 0.92
C LEU A 77 8.59 -10.90 2.38
N GLU A 78 8.08 -9.94 3.16
CA GLU A 78 8.27 -9.87 4.60
C GLU A 78 7.02 -9.27 5.26
N ASP A 79 6.62 -9.85 6.38
CA ASP A 79 5.48 -9.39 7.19
C ASP A 79 5.81 -9.70 8.65
N GLY A 80 6.22 -8.67 9.38
CA GLY A 80 6.76 -8.82 10.72
C GLY A 80 6.65 -7.55 11.55
N ILE A 81 7.17 -7.61 12.79
CA ILE A 81 7.11 -6.50 13.75
C ILE A 81 7.87 -5.27 13.22
N ASP A 82 8.93 -5.50 12.45
CA ASP A 82 9.81 -4.47 11.91
C ASP A 82 9.24 -3.81 10.64
N GLY A 83 8.16 -4.37 10.09
CA GLY A 83 7.43 -3.79 8.97
C GLY A 83 6.91 -4.81 7.96
N PHE A 84 6.44 -4.29 6.85
CA PHE A 84 5.83 -5.05 5.77
C PHE A 84 6.52 -4.72 4.44
N LEU A 85 6.85 -5.76 3.67
CA LEU A 85 7.42 -5.70 2.34
C LEU A 85 6.62 -6.56 1.38
N GLY A 86 6.04 -5.96 0.35
CA GLY A 86 5.28 -6.68 -0.65
C GLY A 86 5.64 -6.30 -2.07
N LEU A 87 5.49 -7.24 -2.99
CA LEU A 87 5.91 -7.16 -4.39
C LEU A 87 4.70 -7.38 -5.31
N THR A 88 4.60 -6.54 -6.33
CA THR A 88 3.74 -6.79 -7.50
C THR A 88 4.61 -6.74 -8.74
N TRP A 89 4.66 -7.86 -9.46
CA TRP A 89 5.45 -7.95 -10.68
C TRP A 89 4.83 -7.15 -11.83
N ASN A 90 5.63 -6.87 -12.85
CA ASN A 90 5.18 -6.01 -13.96
C ASN A 90 3.97 -6.62 -14.68
N GLN A 91 3.97 -7.94 -14.88
CA GLN A 91 2.87 -8.68 -15.50
C GLN A 91 1.57 -8.69 -14.67
N GLU A 92 1.64 -8.39 -13.37
CA GLU A 92 0.49 -8.34 -12.47
C GLU A 92 -0.09 -6.94 -12.34
N LEU A 93 0.73 -5.90 -12.57
CA LEU A 93 0.31 -4.50 -12.44
C LEU A 93 -0.91 -4.16 -13.29
N ALA A 94 -1.04 -4.72 -14.49
CA ALA A 94 -2.20 -4.45 -15.34
C ALA A 94 -3.52 -4.86 -14.67
N ALA A 95 -3.55 -6.05 -14.04
CA ALA A 95 -4.72 -6.53 -13.31
C ALA A 95 -4.96 -5.74 -12.02
N THR A 96 -3.90 -5.33 -11.31
CA THR A 96 -4.01 -4.49 -10.12
C THR A 96 -4.59 -3.11 -10.44
N ILE A 97 -4.11 -2.49 -11.53
CA ILE A 97 -4.57 -1.19 -12.02
C ILE A 97 -6.05 -1.27 -12.41
N ASP A 98 -6.43 -2.25 -13.23
CA ASP A 98 -7.81 -2.46 -13.68
C ASP A 98 -8.77 -2.64 -12.49
N ARG A 99 -8.35 -3.41 -11.48
CA ARG A 99 -9.10 -3.63 -10.24
C ARG A 99 -9.36 -2.32 -9.48
N LEU A 100 -8.34 -1.48 -9.31
CA LEU A 100 -8.47 -0.18 -8.63
C LEU A 100 -9.31 0.82 -9.44
N GLU A 101 -9.16 0.82 -10.77
CA GLU A 101 -9.90 1.71 -11.66
C GLU A 101 -11.38 1.34 -11.74
N SER A 102 -11.71 0.05 -11.66
CA SER A 102 -13.07 -0.47 -11.72
C SER A 102 -13.90 -0.27 -10.45
N LEU A 103 -13.29 0.22 -9.35
CA LEU A 103 -14.02 0.49 -8.11
C LEU A 103 -15.04 1.62 -8.29
N ASP A 104 -16.28 1.38 -7.85
CA ASP A 104 -17.28 2.44 -7.76
C ASP A 104 -17.00 3.32 -6.53
N ARG A 105 -16.57 4.56 -6.77
CA ARG A 105 -16.25 5.54 -5.72
C ARG A 105 -17.48 5.89 -4.87
N SER A 106 -18.68 5.83 -5.45
CA SER A 106 -19.93 6.07 -4.72
C SER A 106 -20.21 4.93 -3.75
N GLU A 107 -19.89 3.70 -4.14
CA GLU A 107 -20.05 2.52 -3.29
C GLU A 107 -19.01 2.51 -2.16
N LEU A 108 -17.74 2.79 -2.48
CA LEU A 108 -16.69 2.98 -1.46
C LEU A 108 -17.09 4.08 -0.45
N ARG A 109 -17.65 5.19 -0.93
CA ARG A 109 -18.11 6.28 -0.04
C ARG A 109 -19.22 5.84 0.90
N LYS A 110 -20.16 4.99 0.46
CA LYS A 110 -21.24 4.48 1.31
C LYS A 110 -20.74 3.50 2.37
N GLN A 111 -19.72 2.71 2.03
CA GLN A 111 -19.15 1.71 2.93
C GLN A 111 -18.16 2.31 3.93
N PHE A 112 -17.52 3.43 3.58
CA PHE A 112 -16.61 4.15 4.45
C PHE A 112 -17.32 4.76 5.66
N SER A 113 -16.79 4.50 6.86
CA SER A 113 -17.31 5.03 8.12
C SER A 113 -16.17 5.42 9.04
N ILE A 114 -16.11 6.69 9.47
CA ILE A 114 -15.14 7.13 10.49
C ILE A 114 -15.34 6.42 11.81
N LYS A 115 -16.61 6.14 12.18
CA LYS A 115 -16.92 5.44 13.41
C LYS A 115 -16.24 4.06 13.44
N ARG A 116 -16.40 3.28 12.36
CA ARG A 116 -15.74 1.98 12.23
C ARG A 116 -14.22 2.10 12.17
N LEU A 117 -13.69 3.12 11.49
CA LEU A 117 -12.25 3.40 11.44
C LEU A 117 -11.68 3.63 12.85
N ASN A 118 -12.36 4.44 13.67
CA ASN A 118 -11.96 4.70 15.05
C ASN A 118 -12.07 3.43 15.92
N GLU A 119 -13.16 2.66 15.77
CA GLU A 119 -13.38 1.40 16.50
C GLU A 119 -12.35 0.32 16.18
N MET A 120 -11.87 0.27 14.93
CA MET A 120 -10.84 -0.65 14.48
C MET A 120 -9.41 -0.15 14.74
N GLU A 121 -9.26 1.03 15.33
CA GLU A 121 -7.97 1.64 15.66
C GLU A 121 -7.00 1.68 14.46
N ILE A 122 -7.52 1.95 13.26
CA ILE A 122 -6.74 1.98 12.01
C ILE A 122 -5.51 2.86 12.18
N TYR A 123 -4.34 2.38 11.74
CA TYR A 123 -3.06 3.04 11.95
C TYR A 123 -3.11 4.49 11.43
N PRO A 124 -2.62 5.48 12.20
CA PRO A 124 -1.78 5.37 13.41
C PRO A 124 -2.55 5.23 14.74
N GLY A 125 -3.82 4.83 14.73
CA GLY A 125 -4.64 4.65 15.94
C GLY A 125 -5.15 5.97 16.53
N VAL A 126 -5.23 7.02 15.71
CA VAL A 126 -5.81 8.31 16.12
C VAL A 126 -7.30 8.34 15.81
N THR A 127 -8.07 8.96 16.69
CA THR A 127 -9.52 9.12 16.50
C THR A 127 -9.83 10.40 15.75
N PHE A 128 -10.81 10.31 14.84
CA PHE A 128 -11.32 11.45 14.08
C PHE A 128 -12.75 11.80 14.49
N SER A 129 -13.09 13.08 14.42
CA SER A 129 -14.49 13.52 14.49
C SER A 129 -15.25 13.02 13.25
N GLU A 130 -16.49 12.57 13.43
CA GLU A 130 -17.38 12.12 12.35
C GLU A 130 -17.61 13.22 11.28
N GLU A 131 -17.50 14.49 11.66
CA GLU A 131 -17.60 15.64 10.73
C GLU A 131 -16.52 15.63 9.64
N LEU A 132 -15.39 14.95 9.88
CA LEU A 132 -14.28 14.85 8.93
C LEU A 132 -14.42 13.70 7.93
N GLU A 133 -15.51 12.93 7.98
CA GLU A 133 -15.64 11.68 7.19
C GLU A 133 -15.48 11.91 5.68
N GLY A 134 -16.14 12.94 5.15
CA GLY A 134 -16.01 13.29 3.74
C GLY A 134 -14.58 13.74 3.37
N GLN A 135 -13.90 14.46 4.25
CA GLN A 135 -12.55 14.96 4.01
C GLN A 135 -11.52 13.82 4.06
N LEU A 136 -11.64 12.92 5.03
CA LEU A 136 -10.77 11.75 5.16
C LEU A 136 -10.96 10.81 3.97
N PHE A 137 -12.21 10.54 3.58
CA PHE A 137 -12.50 9.76 2.37
C PHE A 137 -11.89 10.39 1.11
N ALA A 138 -12.06 11.70 0.91
CA ALA A 138 -11.48 12.40 -0.23
C ALA A 138 -9.94 12.32 -0.25
N SER A 139 -9.30 12.38 0.93
CA SER A 139 -7.85 12.21 1.08
C SER A 139 -7.40 10.80 0.68
N ILE A 140 -8.13 9.77 1.10
CA ILE A 140 -7.86 8.36 0.71
C ILE A 140 -8.01 8.18 -0.80
N MET A 141 -9.06 8.74 -1.41
CA MET A 141 -9.24 8.69 -2.86
C MET A 141 -8.11 9.40 -3.62
N LEU A 142 -7.61 10.52 -3.10
CA LEU A 142 -6.45 11.20 -3.69
C LEU A 142 -5.19 10.31 -3.65
N ASP A 143 -4.94 9.62 -2.54
CA ASP A 143 -3.79 8.71 -2.43
C ASP A 143 -3.98 7.45 -3.30
N MET A 144 -5.21 6.94 -3.47
CA MET A 144 -5.52 5.88 -4.44
C MET A 144 -5.22 6.32 -5.88
N GLU A 145 -5.63 7.52 -6.30
CA GLU A 145 -5.36 8.01 -7.65
C GLU A 145 -3.85 8.23 -7.92
N LYS A 146 -3.10 8.66 -6.89
CA LYS A 146 -1.63 8.71 -6.95
C LYS A 146 -1.04 7.30 -7.10
N LEU A 147 -1.56 6.31 -6.38
CA LEU A 147 -1.11 4.92 -6.45
C LEU A 147 -1.35 4.33 -7.85
N ILE A 148 -2.57 4.48 -8.39
CA ILE A 148 -2.91 4.07 -9.76
C ILE A 148 -1.96 4.73 -10.76
N SER A 149 -1.70 6.03 -10.61
CA SER A 149 -0.76 6.77 -11.48
C SER A 149 0.68 6.25 -11.38
N ALA A 150 1.11 5.83 -10.18
CA ALA A 150 2.41 5.21 -9.95
C ALA A 150 2.50 3.83 -10.63
N TYR A 151 1.50 2.97 -10.44
CA TYR A 151 1.45 1.65 -11.06
C TYR A 151 1.39 1.72 -12.59
N ARG A 152 0.57 2.61 -13.16
CA ARG A 152 0.52 2.83 -14.62
C ARG A 152 1.88 3.22 -15.17
N ARG A 153 2.65 4.02 -14.43
CA ARG A 153 4.02 4.38 -14.82
C ARG A 153 4.94 3.17 -14.77
N MET A 154 4.98 2.44 -13.65
CA MET A 154 5.81 1.24 -13.48
C MET A 154 5.52 0.21 -14.57
N LEU A 155 4.23 -0.05 -14.86
CA LEU A 155 3.78 -0.93 -15.93
C LEU A 155 4.39 -0.52 -17.28
N ARG A 156 4.24 0.75 -17.67
CA ARG A 156 4.77 1.28 -18.96
C ARG A 156 6.29 1.23 -19.05
N GLN A 157 7.01 1.32 -17.94
CA GLN A 157 8.47 1.29 -17.91
C GLN A 157 9.04 -0.14 -17.84
N GLY A 158 8.19 -1.17 -17.73
CA GLY A 158 8.65 -2.55 -17.54
C GLY A 158 9.14 -2.84 -16.12
N ASN A 159 8.88 -1.94 -15.17
CA ASN A 159 9.32 -2.05 -13.77
C ASN A 159 8.24 -2.73 -12.90
N HIS A 160 8.64 -3.09 -11.70
CA HIS A 160 7.84 -3.74 -10.66
C HIS A 160 7.48 -2.73 -9.55
N ALA A 161 6.46 -3.06 -8.76
CA ALA A 161 6.10 -2.28 -7.58
C ALA A 161 6.52 -2.99 -6.30
N LEU A 162 7.11 -2.23 -5.38
CA LEU A 162 7.46 -2.69 -4.05
C LEU A 162 6.74 -1.81 -3.01
N THR A 163 5.81 -2.41 -2.27
CA THR A 163 5.15 -1.77 -1.12
C THR A 163 6.03 -1.95 0.10
N VAL A 164 6.39 -0.85 0.76
CA VAL A 164 7.26 -0.86 1.94
C VAL A 164 6.59 -0.07 3.04
N ILE A 165 6.37 -0.71 4.19
CA ILE A 165 5.84 -0.11 5.41
C ILE A 165 6.83 -0.41 6.52
N VAL A 166 7.44 0.61 7.12
CA VAL A 166 8.55 0.46 8.08
C VAL A 166 8.58 1.65 9.04
N GLY A 167 8.99 1.43 10.30
CA GLY A 167 8.87 2.39 11.41
C GLY A 167 10.17 2.79 12.08
#